data_AF-A0A2H0DHP6-F1
#
_entry.id   AF-A0A2H0DHP6-F1
#
_cell.length_a   1.000
_cell.length_b   1.000
_cell.length_c   1.000
_cell.angle_alpha   90.00
_cell.angle_beta   90.00
_cell.angle_gamma   90.00
#
_symmetry.space_group_name_H-M   'P 1'
#
loop_
_entity.id
_entity.type
_entity.pdbx_description
1 polymer ?
#
loop_
_entity_poly.entity_id
_entity_poly.type
_entity_poly.pdbx_seq_one_letter_code
_entity_poly.pdbx_strand_id
1 'polypeptide(L)'
;MAKVENLLATLRGEEPEPEAPPPMEGGGSVTSAEAVQEAVAPLEARIAELEQRIADAVPPAAFEEPPALEEAPAFGEEIPPAMGADPPQKPPPVPPAAPTELVLFLQTKMELLEKKLEISQQEALRSNLVLREREHAQHKAQREVEDLFRGIREAQRAQNFDRTLRDHYSSALLRVRELEQRLALAQLRMIPAEDVLAQITDDEGRAALAARIKEQLEELERKTAPPAAGAPEPPSFERVEDADGEAAADRAKAGFSRPVSAVAPDIDLPQTAVLLGRISDLENRLEEAQEARKREADARRHWEENILFALKSTRRQWQKAGGPEMLVEAALETMTDSLQARDALQSKMNALVAKISDEPPDSTETASLRAGLAECRSRMEALQDKLGKQMAIVQAWVQRSKGKGDD
;
A
#
# COMPACT_ATOMS: atom_id res chain seq x y z
N MET A 1 -43.20 -7.95 0.11
CA MET A 1 -43.71 -9.19 -0.50
C MET A 1 -42.79 -9.68 -1.60
N ALA A 2 -42.45 -8.87 -2.62
CA ALA A 2 -41.53 -9.26 -3.72
C ALA A 2 -40.17 -9.87 -3.30
N LYS A 3 -39.55 -9.37 -2.20
CA LYS A 3 -38.29 -9.93 -1.69
C LYS A 3 -38.40 -11.35 -1.11
N VAL A 4 -39.58 -11.72 -0.60
CA VAL A 4 -39.83 -13.07 -0.04
C VAL A 4 -40.12 -14.06 -1.16
N GLU A 5 -40.83 -13.62 -2.20
CA GLU A 5 -41.09 -14.42 -3.40
C GLU A 5 -39.80 -14.72 -4.18
N ASN A 6 -38.88 -13.75 -4.31
CA ASN A 6 -37.57 -13.99 -4.93
C ASN A 6 -36.71 -15.00 -4.15
N LEU A 7 -36.74 -14.97 -2.81
CA LEU A 7 -36.01 -15.95 -1.99
C LEU A 7 -36.61 -17.36 -2.08
N LEU A 8 -37.93 -17.47 -2.22
CA LEU A 8 -38.60 -18.75 -2.45
C LEU A 8 -38.36 -19.29 -3.86
N ALA A 9 -38.23 -18.44 -4.87
CA ALA A 9 -37.83 -18.82 -6.22
C ALA A 9 -36.38 -19.32 -6.27
N THR A 10 -35.46 -18.67 -5.54
CA THR A 10 -34.05 -19.11 -5.46
C THR A 10 -33.91 -20.49 -4.80
N LEU A 11 -34.75 -20.80 -3.82
CA LEU A 11 -34.78 -22.11 -3.15
C LEU A 11 -35.41 -23.21 -4.01
N ARG A 12 -36.18 -22.86 -5.05
CA ARG A 12 -36.79 -23.82 -6.00
C ARG A 12 -35.92 -24.11 -7.22
N GLY A 13 -34.77 -23.44 -7.34
CA GLY A 13 -33.86 -23.64 -8.49
C GLY A 13 -34.40 -23.05 -9.80
N GLU A 14 -35.39 -22.16 -9.74
CA GLU A 14 -35.81 -21.36 -10.89
C GLU A 14 -34.85 -20.19 -11.05
N GLU A 15 -34.18 -20.14 -12.21
CA GLU A 15 -33.24 -19.08 -12.58
C GLU A 15 -34.02 -17.76 -12.73
N PRO A 16 -33.69 -16.71 -11.95
CA PRO A 16 -34.47 -15.48 -11.95
C PRO A 16 -34.38 -14.77 -13.31
N GLU A 17 -35.53 -14.40 -13.88
CA GLU A 17 -35.59 -13.60 -15.11
C GLU A 17 -34.78 -12.30 -14.97
N PRO A 18 -34.05 -11.88 -16.02
CA PRO A 18 -33.19 -10.70 -15.97
C PRO A 18 -34.02 -9.43 -15.75
N GLU A 19 -33.89 -8.86 -14.57
CA GLU A 19 -34.52 -7.60 -14.16
C GLU A 19 -33.95 -6.45 -15.03
N ALA A 20 -34.84 -5.77 -15.75
CA ALA A 20 -34.46 -4.65 -16.63
C ALA A 20 -33.82 -3.52 -15.81
N PRO A 21 -32.75 -2.87 -16.31
CA PRO A 21 -32.02 -1.85 -15.56
C PRO A 21 -32.93 -0.63 -15.29
N PRO A 22 -32.85 -0.05 -14.08
CA PRO A 22 -33.65 1.13 -13.73
C PRO A 22 -33.23 2.34 -14.58
N PRO A 23 -34.17 3.24 -14.92
CA PRO A 23 -33.87 4.47 -15.64
C PRO A 23 -32.98 5.38 -14.78
N MET A 24 -31.76 5.64 -15.26
CA MET A 24 -30.83 6.60 -14.69
C MET A 24 -31.28 8.01 -15.05
N GLU A 25 -31.96 8.69 -14.13
CA GLU A 25 -32.18 10.14 -14.21
C GLU A 25 -30.93 10.91 -13.74
N GLY A 26 -30.35 11.68 -14.67
CA GLY A 26 -29.94 13.07 -14.44
C GLY A 26 -28.80 13.35 -13.45
N GLY A 27 -27.56 13.23 -13.92
CA GLY A 27 -26.37 13.80 -13.27
C GLY A 27 -25.42 14.43 -14.28
N GLY A 28 -25.79 15.61 -14.80
CA GLY A 28 -24.99 16.35 -15.77
C GLY A 28 -23.65 16.81 -15.20
N SER A 29 -22.56 16.14 -15.61
CA SER A 29 -21.20 16.66 -15.54
C SER A 29 -20.74 16.99 -16.96
N VAL A 30 -21.03 18.22 -17.39
CA VAL A 30 -20.55 18.76 -18.66
C VAL A 30 -19.21 19.45 -18.38
N THR A 31 -18.14 18.67 -18.35
CA THR A 31 -16.84 19.17 -18.84
C THR A 31 -16.78 18.75 -20.30
N SER A 32 -17.27 19.62 -21.18
CA SER A 32 -17.34 19.37 -22.62
C SER A 32 -15.95 19.06 -23.17
N ALA A 33 -15.87 18.04 -24.02
CA ALA A 33 -14.62 17.59 -24.63
C ALA A 33 -13.88 18.71 -25.38
N GLU A 34 -14.61 19.70 -25.89
CA GLU A 34 -14.05 20.92 -26.50
C GLU A 34 -13.20 21.75 -25.54
N ALA A 35 -13.61 21.89 -24.28
CA ALA A 35 -12.83 22.67 -23.29
C ALA A 35 -11.50 21.98 -22.94
N VAL A 36 -11.46 20.64 -23.01
CA VAL A 36 -10.21 19.88 -22.85
C VAL A 36 -9.34 20.00 -24.09
N GLN A 37 -9.93 20.01 -25.27
CA GLN A 37 -9.19 20.10 -26.54
C GLN A 37 -8.55 21.48 -26.74
N GLU A 38 -9.24 22.56 -26.33
CA GLU A 38 -8.70 23.92 -26.35
C GLU A 38 -7.53 24.10 -25.35
N ALA A 39 -7.55 23.40 -24.22
CA ALA A 39 -6.47 23.44 -23.24
C ALA A 39 -5.22 22.62 -23.66
N VAL A 40 -5.36 21.64 -24.56
CA VAL A 40 -4.28 20.73 -24.97
C VAL A 40 -3.54 21.22 -26.23
N ALA A 41 -4.20 21.97 -27.11
CA ALA A 41 -3.61 22.54 -28.33
C ALA A 41 -2.27 23.30 -28.12
N PRO A 42 -2.11 24.19 -27.12
CA PRO A 42 -0.83 24.88 -26.92
C PRO A 42 0.30 23.97 -26.41
N LEU A 43 -0.04 22.83 -25.78
CA LEU A 43 0.94 21.85 -25.32
C LEU A 43 1.44 20.98 -26.47
N GLU A 44 0.57 20.59 -27.39
CA GLU A 44 0.94 19.84 -28.60
C GLU A 44 1.89 20.65 -29.50
N ALA A 45 1.61 21.94 -29.68
CA ALA A 45 2.51 22.84 -30.41
C ALA A 45 3.92 22.91 -29.80
N ARG A 46 4.01 22.86 -28.47
CA ARG A 46 5.29 22.93 -27.76
C ARG A 46 6.05 21.60 -27.78
N ILE A 47 5.34 20.48 -27.86
CA ILE A 47 5.95 19.15 -28.05
C ILE A 47 6.53 19.07 -29.47
N ALA A 48 5.80 19.50 -30.50
CA ALA A 48 6.29 19.52 -31.87
C ALA A 48 7.55 20.40 -32.03
N GLU A 49 7.61 21.57 -31.38
CA GLU A 49 8.81 22.43 -31.37
C GLU A 49 10.02 21.74 -30.72
N LEU A 50 9.80 20.97 -29.65
CA LEU A 50 10.86 20.24 -28.97
C LEU A 50 11.36 19.05 -29.79
N GLU A 51 10.46 18.31 -30.45
CA GLU A 51 10.83 17.23 -31.36
C GLU A 51 11.64 17.73 -32.55
N GLN A 52 11.27 18.87 -33.12
CA GLN A 52 12.03 19.50 -34.20
C GLN A 52 13.42 19.96 -33.73
N ARG A 53 13.52 20.53 -32.52
CA ARG A 53 14.82 20.87 -31.93
C ARG A 53 15.71 19.65 -31.66
N ILE A 54 15.13 18.51 -31.31
CA ILE A 54 15.88 17.26 -31.12
C ILE A 54 16.35 16.72 -32.47
N ALA A 55 15.49 16.75 -33.49
CA ALA A 55 15.86 16.34 -34.85
C ALA A 55 17.00 17.20 -35.42
N ASP A 56 16.99 18.51 -35.17
CA ASP A 56 18.05 19.43 -35.62
C ASP A 56 19.36 19.28 -34.80
N ALA A 57 19.28 18.84 -33.55
CA ALA A 57 20.43 18.70 -32.65
C ALA A 57 21.17 17.35 -32.78
N VAL A 58 20.57 16.36 -33.44
CA VAL A 58 21.19 15.04 -33.68
C VAL A 58 21.72 15.02 -35.12
N PRO A 59 23.02 15.30 -35.36
CA PRO A 59 23.59 15.08 -36.68
C PRO A 59 23.46 13.58 -37.03
N PRO A 60 23.13 13.23 -38.28
CA PRO A 60 22.97 11.83 -38.69
C PRO A 60 24.32 11.13 -38.51
N ALA A 61 24.40 10.31 -37.46
CA ALA A 61 25.54 9.46 -37.22
C ALA A 61 25.59 8.42 -38.34
N ALA A 62 26.52 8.61 -39.27
CA ALA A 62 26.93 7.57 -40.21
C ALA A 62 27.49 6.40 -39.39
N PHE A 63 26.65 5.39 -39.20
CA PHE A 63 26.98 4.16 -38.50
C PHE A 63 27.85 3.32 -39.45
N GLU A 64 29.16 3.57 -39.46
CA GLU A 64 30.14 2.65 -40.05
C GLU A 64 30.35 1.48 -39.07
N GLU A 65 29.90 0.30 -39.48
CA GLU A 65 30.17 -0.97 -38.79
C GLU A 65 31.69 -1.19 -38.63
N PRO A 66 32.18 -1.52 -37.42
CA PRO A 66 33.59 -1.86 -37.24
C PRO A 66 33.88 -3.27 -37.80
N PRO A 67 34.96 -3.45 -38.59
CA PRO A 67 35.35 -4.76 -39.08
C PRO A 67 35.86 -5.64 -37.95
N ALA A 68 35.51 -6.93 -38.02
CA ALA A 68 35.92 -7.98 -37.11
C ALA A 68 37.45 -8.11 -37.07
N LEU A 69 38.00 -8.07 -35.85
CA LEU A 69 39.40 -8.37 -35.55
C LEU A 69 39.61 -9.88 -35.50
N GLU A 70 40.24 -10.42 -36.55
CA GLU A 70 40.86 -11.75 -36.56
C GLU A 70 42.20 -11.74 -35.80
N GLU A 71 42.53 -12.93 -35.31
CA GLU A 71 43.51 -13.30 -34.30
C GLU A 71 44.97 -12.95 -34.60
N ALA A 72 45.76 -12.70 -33.55
CA ALA A 72 47.23 -12.70 -33.61
C ALA A 72 47.79 -13.72 -32.59
N PRO A 73 48.67 -14.66 -33.00
CA PRO A 73 49.35 -15.55 -32.09
C PRO A 73 50.70 -14.99 -31.60
N ALA A 74 51.16 -15.61 -30.51
CA ALA A 74 52.31 -15.29 -29.67
C ALA A 74 53.64 -15.15 -30.41
N PHE A 75 54.40 -14.08 -30.09
CA PHE A 75 55.84 -13.97 -30.33
C PHE A 75 56.57 -14.10 -28.99
N GLY A 76 57.15 -15.27 -28.76
CA GLY A 76 58.23 -15.46 -27.80
C GLY A 76 59.55 -15.30 -28.53
N GLU A 77 60.33 -14.28 -28.18
CA GLU A 77 61.70 -14.10 -28.65
C GLU A 77 62.63 -13.98 -27.44
N GLU A 78 63.47 -15.00 -27.30
CA GLU A 78 64.54 -15.11 -26.31
C GLU A 78 65.64 -14.08 -26.61
N ILE A 79 66.13 -13.37 -25.57
CA ILE A 79 67.34 -12.55 -25.66
C ILE A 79 68.37 -13.10 -24.65
N PRO A 80 69.59 -13.49 -25.07
CA PRO A 80 70.68 -13.87 -24.16
C PRO A 80 71.50 -12.65 -23.67
N PRO A 81 72.21 -12.75 -22.54
CA PRO A 81 73.07 -11.68 -22.03
C PRO A 81 74.49 -11.79 -22.61
N ALA A 82 74.99 -10.72 -23.23
CA ALA A 82 76.39 -10.58 -23.62
C ALA A 82 77.07 -9.48 -22.80
N MET A 83 78.20 -9.85 -22.19
CA MET A 83 79.08 -9.02 -21.39
C MET A 83 79.84 -7.97 -22.22
N GLY A 84 80.05 -6.80 -21.61
CA GLY A 84 81.29 -6.00 -21.59
C GLY A 84 81.95 -5.52 -22.90
N ALA A 85 81.97 -4.19 -23.11
CA ALA A 85 83.12 -3.44 -23.64
C ALA A 85 82.90 -1.90 -23.51
N ASP A 86 84.01 -1.18 -23.38
CA ASP A 86 84.29 0.23 -23.08
C ASP A 86 83.38 1.37 -23.62
N PRO A 87 83.41 2.57 -22.98
CA PRO A 87 82.67 3.75 -23.42
C PRO A 87 83.47 4.59 -24.45
N PRO A 88 82.92 4.88 -25.65
CA PRO A 88 83.40 5.97 -26.48
C PRO A 88 82.48 7.20 -26.41
N GLN A 89 83.14 8.35 -26.48
CA GLN A 89 82.67 9.72 -26.39
C GLN A 89 81.34 10.03 -27.09
N LYS A 90 80.47 10.79 -26.40
CA LYS A 90 79.28 11.45 -26.95
C LYS A 90 79.68 12.45 -28.06
N PRO A 91 79.24 12.28 -29.32
CA PRO A 91 79.23 13.36 -30.29
C PRO A 91 78.17 14.42 -29.92
N PRO A 92 78.33 15.69 -30.34
CA PRO A 92 77.41 16.79 -30.02
C PRO A 92 75.98 16.49 -30.53
N PRO A 93 74.94 16.94 -29.81
CA PRO A 93 73.56 16.64 -30.15
C PRO A 93 73.21 17.22 -31.52
N VAL A 94 72.94 16.33 -32.48
CA VAL A 94 72.32 16.69 -33.76
C VAL A 94 70.92 17.22 -33.44
N PRO A 95 70.51 18.39 -33.97
CA PRO A 95 69.16 18.89 -33.75
C PRO A 95 68.16 17.83 -34.21
N PRO A 96 67.07 17.57 -33.44
CA PRO A 96 66.14 16.49 -33.76
C PRO A 96 65.64 16.69 -35.19
N ALA A 97 65.87 15.67 -36.03
CA ALA A 97 65.36 15.67 -37.39
C ALA A 97 63.85 15.94 -37.33
N ALA A 98 63.37 16.86 -38.16
CA ALA A 98 61.94 17.15 -38.25
C ALA A 98 61.21 15.82 -38.43
N PRO A 99 60.18 15.54 -37.61
CA PRO A 99 59.47 14.28 -37.66
C PRO A 99 59.00 14.07 -39.09
N THR A 100 59.40 12.95 -39.68
CA THR A 100 58.95 12.56 -41.01
C THR A 100 57.42 12.46 -40.99
N GLU A 101 56.77 12.68 -42.14
CA GLU A 101 55.29 12.65 -42.24
C GLU A 101 54.69 11.37 -41.67
N LEU A 102 55.41 10.25 -41.75
CA LEU A 102 55.05 8.98 -41.13
C LEU A 102 54.98 9.06 -39.59
N VAL A 103 55.92 9.77 -38.94
CA VAL A 103 55.93 9.95 -37.48
C VAL A 103 54.75 10.81 -37.04
N LEU A 104 54.42 11.88 -37.79
CA LEU A 104 53.22 12.69 -37.53
C LEU A 104 51.93 11.87 -37.70
N PHE A 105 51.85 11.02 -38.73
CA PHE A 105 50.73 10.11 -38.91
C PHE A 105 50.60 9.11 -37.75
N LEU A 106 51.70 8.52 -37.30
CA LEU A 106 51.69 7.59 -36.17
C LEU A 106 51.32 8.30 -34.86
N GLN A 107 51.81 9.52 -34.62
CA GLN A 107 51.43 10.32 -33.45
C GLN A 107 49.94 10.66 -33.45
N THR A 108 49.39 11.13 -34.57
CA THR A 108 47.95 11.42 -34.68
C THR A 108 47.09 10.15 -34.51
N LYS A 109 47.55 8.99 -34.99
CA LYS A 109 46.86 7.70 -34.74
C LYS A 109 46.93 7.29 -33.28
N MET A 110 48.08 7.46 -32.61
CA MET A 110 48.21 7.20 -31.17
C MET A 110 47.28 8.11 -30.37
N GLU A 111 47.25 9.41 -30.64
CA GLU A 111 46.34 10.35 -29.97
C GLU A 111 44.86 10.00 -30.17
N LEU A 112 44.47 9.53 -31.36
CA LEU A 112 43.11 9.07 -31.63
C LEU A 112 42.78 7.79 -30.85
N LEU A 113 43.73 6.85 -30.74
CA LEU A 113 43.54 5.63 -29.95
C LEU A 113 43.48 5.93 -28.45
N GLU A 114 44.31 6.85 -27.96
CA GLU A 114 44.30 7.33 -26.58
C GLU A 114 42.95 7.99 -26.25
N LYS A 115 42.45 8.88 -27.11
CA LYS A 115 41.12 9.48 -26.95
C LYS A 115 40.00 8.45 -26.95
N LYS A 116 40.05 7.45 -27.83
CA LYS A 116 39.05 6.35 -27.85
C LYS A 116 39.11 5.54 -26.57
N LEU A 117 40.31 5.26 -26.07
CA LEU A 117 40.52 4.54 -24.82
C LEU A 117 39.99 5.35 -23.63
N GLU A 118 40.26 6.65 -23.55
CA GLU A 118 39.70 7.54 -22.53
C GLU A 118 38.16 7.58 -22.55
N ILE A 119 37.54 7.68 -23.73
CA ILE A 119 36.08 7.65 -23.86
C ILE A 119 35.53 6.31 -23.36
N SER A 120 36.14 5.19 -23.78
CA SER A 120 35.71 3.85 -23.33
C SER A 120 35.85 3.67 -21.81
N GLN A 121 36.90 4.22 -21.19
CA GLN A 121 37.08 4.19 -19.75
C GLN A 121 36.05 5.07 -19.03
N GLN A 122 35.75 6.26 -19.56
CA GLN A 122 34.71 7.13 -19.01
C GLN A 122 33.32 6.48 -19.11
N GLU A 123 33.01 5.82 -20.22
CA GLU A 123 31.77 5.06 -20.40
C GLU A 123 31.69 3.88 -19.43
N ALA A 124 32.78 3.13 -19.24
CA ALA A 124 32.85 2.06 -18.26
C ALA A 124 32.59 2.57 -16.83
N LEU A 125 33.17 3.70 -16.44
CA LEU A 125 32.92 4.32 -15.13
C LEU A 125 31.46 4.78 -14.98
N ARG A 126 30.88 5.39 -16.01
CA ARG A 126 29.46 5.78 -16.02
C ARG A 126 28.54 4.57 -15.88
N SER A 127 28.83 3.49 -16.61
CA SER A 127 28.03 2.26 -16.52
C SER A 127 28.10 1.62 -15.13
N ASN A 128 29.27 1.66 -14.48
CA ASN A 128 29.44 1.14 -13.12
C ASN A 128 28.62 1.94 -12.09
N LEU A 129 28.59 3.27 -12.21
CA LEU A 129 27.75 4.13 -11.36
C LEU A 129 26.26 3.80 -11.53
N VAL A 130 25.80 3.64 -12.78
CA VAL A 130 24.40 3.26 -13.07
C VAL A 130 24.06 1.88 -12.50
N LEU A 131 24.97 0.91 -12.56
CA LEU A 131 24.77 -0.41 -11.95
C LEU A 131 24.63 -0.31 -10.43
N ARG A 132 25.48 0.48 -9.76
CA ARG A 132 25.36 0.70 -8.31
C ARG A 132 24.06 1.40 -7.91
N GLU A 133 23.62 2.37 -8.70
CA GLU A 133 22.33 3.04 -8.48
C GLU A 133 21.16 2.04 -8.60
N ARG A 134 21.22 1.13 -9.58
CA ARG A 134 20.23 0.05 -9.74
C ARG A 134 20.25 -0.93 -8.56
N GLU A 135 21.41 -1.32 -8.08
CA GLU A 135 21.56 -2.19 -6.90
C GLU A 135 20.99 -1.52 -5.64
N HIS A 136 21.28 -0.23 -5.42
CA HIS A 136 20.71 0.53 -4.31
C HIS A 136 19.17 0.66 -4.42
N ALA A 137 18.64 0.90 -5.62
CA ALA A 137 17.20 0.93 -5.85
C ALA A 137 16.55 -0.44 -5.58
N GLN A 138 17.21 -1.53 -5.98
CA GLN A 138 16.76 -2.89 -5.72
C GLN A 138 16.73 -3.21 -4.22
N HIS A 139 17.79 -2.88 -3.48
CA HIS A 139 17.82 -3.07 -2.03
C HIS A 139 16.79 -2.22 -1.31
N LYS A 140 16.54 -0.98 -1.78
CA LYS A 140 15.49 -0.14 -1.23
C LYS A 140 14.10 -0.75 -1.46
N ALA A 141 13.82 -1.22 -2.68
CA ALA A 141 12.57 -1.89 -2.99
C ALA A 141 12.38 -3.18 -2.17
N GLN A 142 13.45 -3.95 -1.91
CA GLN A 142 13.39 -5.12 -1.04
C GLN A 142 13.01 -4.75 0.40
N ARG A 143 13.62 -3.69 0.97
CA ARG A 143 13.26 -3.20 2.30
C ARG A 143 11.81 -2.73 2.39
N GLU A 144 11.34 -1.98 1.38
CA GLU A 144 9.95 -1.55 1.31
C GLU A 144 8.98 -2.73 1.24
N VAL A 145 9.33 -3.79 0.51
CA VAL A 145 8.53 -5.04 0.47
C VAL A 145 8.53 -5.75 1.83
N GLU A 146 9.67 -5.82 2.52
CA GLU A 146 9.76 -6.39 3.87
C GLU A 146 8.92 -5.61 4.89
N ASP A 147 8.93 -4.28 4.81
CA ASP A 147 8.12 -3.41 5.65
C ASP A 147 6.61 -3.57 5.37
N LEU A 148 6.22 -3.72 4.09
CA LEU A 148 4.83 -4.04 3.73
C LEU A 148 4.39 -5.39 4.30
N PHE A 149 5.24 -6.43 4.22
CA PHE A 149 4.93 -7.73 4.83
C PHE A 149 4.86 -7.67 6.36
N ARG A 150 5.70 -6.85 6.99
CA ARG A 150 5.62 -6.59 8.44
C ARG A 150 4.28 -5.91 8.78
N GLY A 151 3.90 -4.88 8.03
CA GLY A 151 2.61 -4.19 8.20
C GLY A 151 1.41 -5.10 8.01
N ILE A 152 1.41 -5.98 7.00
CA ILE A 152 0.34 -6.96 6.79
C ILE A 152 0.22 -7.93 7.98
N ARG A 153 1.35 -8.42 8.51
CA ARG A 153 1.34 -9.32 9.69
C ARG A 153 0.82 -8.61 10.93
N GLU A 154 1.19 -7.34 11.13
CA GLU A 154 0.70 -6.53 12.24
C GLU A 154 -0.81 -6.25 12.11
N ALA A 155 -1.29 -5.90 10.91
CA ALA A 155 -2.71 -5.73 10.62
C ALA A 155 -3.51 -7.02 10.85
N GLN A 156 -2.98 -8.18 10.46
CA GLN A 156 -3.60 -9.49 10.74
C GLN A 156 -3.67 -9.78 12.24
N ARG A 157 -2.62 -9.45 13.01
CA ARG A 157 -2.65 -9.58 14.47
C ARG A 157 -3.70 -8.66 15.07
N ALA A 158 -3.75 -7.39 14.68
CA ALA A 158 -4.77 -6.44 15.13
C ALA A 158 -6.19 -6.94 14.81
N GLN A 159 -6.42 -7.45 13.60
CA GLN A 159 -7.71 -8.02 13.22
C GLN A 159 -8.09 -9.24 14.06
N ASN A 160 -7.13 -10.10 14.42
CA ASN A 160 -7.37 -11.23 15.31
C ASN A 160 -7.71 -10.78 16.73
N PHE A 161 -7.04 -9.73 17.24
CA PHE A 161 -7.40 -9.12 18.53
C PHE A 161 -8.79 -8.50 18.50
N ASP A 162 -9.19 -7.83 17.41
CA ASP A 162 -10.54 -7.29 17.27
C ASP A 162 -11.61 -8.38 17.27
N ARG A 163 -11.32 -9.53 16.63
CA ARG A 163 -12.22 -10.69 16.66
C ARG A 163 -12.39 -11.21 18.09
N THR A 164 -11.30 -11.41 18.83
CA THR A 164 -11.40 -11.90 20.21
C THR A 164 -12.12 -10.89 21.11
N LEU A 165 -11.91 -9.58 20.92
CA LEU A 165 -12.65 -8.54 21.64
C LEU A 165 -14.15 -8.57 21.33
N ARG A 166 -14.54 -8.75 20.07
CA ARG A 166 -15.96 -8.89 19.69
C ARG A 166 -16.58 -10.15 20.29
N ASP A 167 -15.85 -11.25 20.32
CA ASP A 167 -16.31 -12.50 20.93
C ASP A 167 -16.52 -12.32 22.44
N HIS A 168 -15.58 -11.70 23.14
CA HIS A 168 -15.72 -11.37 24.56
C HIS A 168 -16.89 -10.43 24.83
N TYR A 169 -17.08 -9.41 24.00
CA TYR A 169 -18.20 -8.48 24.10
C TYR A 169 -19.54 -9.20 23.90
N SER A 170 -19.64 -10.06 22.89
CA SER A 170 -20.86 -10.85 22.63
C SER A 170 -21.17 -11.80 23.79
N SER A 171 -20.16 -12.45 24.38
CA SER A 171 -20.32 -13.30 25.55
C SER A 171 -20.75 -12.50 26.79
N ALA A 172 -20.19 -11.31 26.99
CA ALA A 172 -20.59 -10.42 28.08
C ALA A 172 -22.06 -9.97 27.92
N LEU A 173 -22.48 -9.61 26.70
CA LEU A 173 -23.88 -9.26 26.41
C LEU A 173 -24.84 -10.42 26.68
N LEU A 174 -24.47 -11.65 26.32
CA LEU A 174 -25.27 -12.84 26.63
C LEU A 174 -25.41 -13.04 28.14
N ARG A 175 -24.32 -12.88 28.91
CA ARG A 175 -24.37 -12.96 30.38
C ARG A 175 -25.26 -11.88 30.99
N VAL A 176 -25.21 -10.65 30.47
CA VAL A 176 -26.10 -9.57 30.93
C VAL A 176 -27.56 -9.96 30.68
N ARG A 177 -27.90 -10.44 29.48
CA ARG A 177 -29.26 -10.92 29.17
C ARG A 177 -29.71 -12.07 30.06
N GLU A 178 -28.83 -13.03 30.35
CA GLU A 178 -29.14 -14.13 31.28
C GLU A 178 -29.42 -13.61 32.71
N LEU A 179 -28.64 -12.63 33.18
CA LEU A 179 -28.85 -12.00 34.48
C LEU A 179 -30.14 -11.19 34.51
N GLU A 180 -30.46 -10.44 33.45
CA GLU A 180 -31.73 -9.74 33.29
C GLU A 180 -32.93 -10.70 33.35
N GLN A 181 -32.85 -11.84 32.65
CA GLN A 181 -33.88 -12.89 32.71
C GLN A 181 -34.02 -13.48 34.11
N ARG A 182 -32.91 -13.75 34.81
CA ARG A 182 -32.94 -14.24 36.20
C ARG A 182 -33.54 -13.21 37.15
N LEU A 183 -33.23 -11.93 36.95
CA LEU A 183 -33.79 -10.83 37.72
C LEU A 183 -35.30 -10.70 37.47
N ALA A 184 -35.75 -10.78 36.22
CA ALA A 184 -37.17 -10.77 35.87
C ALA A 184 -37.93 -11.96 36.50
N LEU A 185 -37.35 -13.17 36.47
CA LEU A 185 -37.92 -14.34 37.14
C LEU A 185 -37.93 -14.19 38.67
N ALA A 186 -36.90 -13.60 39.26
CA ALA A 186 -36.84 -13.33 40.69
C ALA A 186 -37.90 -12.29 41.11
N GLN A 187 -38.09 -11.23 40.32
CA GLN A 187 -39.16 -10.25 40.52
C GLN A 187 -40.54 -10.90 40.44
N LEU A 188 -40.78 -11.78 39.46
CA LEU A 188 -42.03 -12.54 39.35
C LEU A 188 -42.26 -13.48 40.54
N ARG A 189 -41.21 -14.09 41.11
CA ARG A 189 -41.29 -14.95 42.30
C ARG A 189 -41.46 -14.18 43.61
N MET A 190 -41.04 -12.92 43.66
CA MET A 190 -41.23 -12.02 44.80
C MET A 190 -42.65 -11.43 44.84
N ILE A 191 -43.40 -11.53 43.75
CA ILE A 191 -44.84 -11.27 43.73
C ILE A 191 -45.54 -12.57 44.15
N PRO A 192 -46.37 -12.58 45.21
CA PRO A 192 -47.11 -13.76 45.60
C PRO A 192 -47.92 -14.29 44.41
N ALA A 193 -47.77 -15.59 44.09
CA ALA A 193 -48.48 -16.20 42.97
C ALA A 193 -50.01 -16.09 43.10
N GLU A 194 -50.50 -15.95 44.34
CA GLU A 194 -51.90 -15.73 44.69
C GLU A 194 -52.43 -14.38 44.16
N ASP A 195 -51.61 -13.31 44.21
CA ASP A 195 -52.00 -11.98 43.71
C ASP A 195 -52.05 -11.93 42.18
N VAL A 196 -51.17 -12.67 41.51
CA VAL A 196 -51.14 -12.77 40.04
C VAL A 196 -52.31 -13.63 39.54
N LEU A 197 -52.62 -14.73 40.23
CA LEU A 197 -53.75 -15.59 39.87
C LEU A 197 -55.10 -14.90 40.11
N ALA A 198 -55.25 -14.14 41.20
CA ALA A 198 -56.46 -13.35 41.47
C ALA A 198 -56.67 -12.24 40.44
N GLN A 199 -55.60 -11.67 39.88
CA GLN A 199 -55.69 -10.65 38.82
C GLN A 199 -55.92 -11.25 37.42
N ILE A 200 -55.62 -12.53 37.18
CA ILE A 200 -55.83 -13.18 35.88
C ILE A 200 -57.25 -13.77 35.75
N THR A 201 -57.97 -14.01 36.85
CA THR A 201 -59.33 -14.57 36.81
C THR A 201 -60.38 -13.58 36.32
N ASP A 202 -60.18 -12.28 36.56
CA ASP A 202 -61.13 -11.23 36.17
C ASP A 202 -60.58 -10.41 34.98
N ASP A 203 -61.42 -10.10 33.99
CA ASP A 203 -61.02 -9.34 32.80
C ASP A 203 -60.55 -7.91 33.14
N GLU A 204 -61.08 -7.32 34.22
CA GLU A 204 -60.61 -6.05 34.78
C GLU A 204 -59.21 -6.18 35.40
N GLY A 205 -58.92 -7.32 36.06
CA GLY A 205 -57.61 -7.62 36.61
C GLY A 205 -56.55 -7.81 35.52
N ARG A 206 -56.92 -8.44 34.39
CA ARG A 206 -56.03 -8.58 33.22
C ARG A 206 -55.69 -7.24 32.60
N ALA A 207 -56.66 -6.34 32.50
CA ALA A 207 -56.44 -4.97 32.00
C ALA A 207 -55.55 -4.15 32.94
N ALA A 208 -55.76 -4.27 34.25
CA ALA A 208 -54.92 -3.59 35.26
C ALA A 208 -53.48 -4.12 35.27
N LEU A 209 -53.31 -5.44 35.13
CA LEU A 209 -52.00 -6.08 35.07
C LEU A 209 -51.27 -5.72 33.76
N ALA A 210 -51.98 -5.65 32.62
CA ALA A 210 -51.43 -5.16 31.36
C ALA A 210 -51.03 -3.67 31.42
N ALA A 211 -51.83 -2.83 32.08
CA ALA A 211 -51.49 -1.42 32.29
C ALA A 211 -50.24 -1.25 33.16
N ARG A 212 -50.12 -2.05 34.22
CA ARG A 212 -48.96 -2.02 35.12
C ARG A 212 -47.68 -2.53 34.45
N ILE A 213 -47.77 -3.58 33.63
CA ILE A 213 -46.63 -4.05 32.82
C ILE A 213 -46.21 -2.98 31.81
N LYS A 214 -47.18 -2.28 31.20
CA LYS A 214 -46.90 -1.19 30.26
C LYS A 214 -46.23 0.00 30.94
N GLU A 215 -46.70 0.39 32.13
CA GLU A 215 -46.08 1.45 32.93
C GLU A 215 -44.65 1.09 33.36
N GLN A 216 -44.40 -0.16 33.76
CA GLN A 216 -43.06 -0.64 34.10
C GLN A 216 -42.13 -0.71 32.89
N LEU A 217 -42.65 -1.06 31.70
CA LEU A 217 -41.89 -0.99 30.45
C LEU A 217 -41.54 0.45 30.08
N GLU A 218 -42.46 1.40 30.22
CA GLU A 218 -42.20 2.82 29.99
C GLU A 218 -41.19 3.41 31.00
N GLU A 219 -41.22 2.97 32.25
CA GLU A 219 -40.25 3.38 33.27
C GLU A 219 -38.86 2.79 33.02
N LEU A 220 -38.79 1.54 32.55
CA LEU A 220 -37.54 0.92 32.13
C LEU A 220 -37.01 1.57 30.86
N GLU A 221 -37.84 1.85 29.85
CA GLU A 221 -37.44 2.61 28.66
C GLU A 221 -36.94 4.01 29.02
N ARG A 222 -37.51 4.68 30.03
CA ARG A 222 -36.96 5.96 30.54
C ARG A 222 -35.61 5.80 31.23
N LYS A 223 -35.35 4.67 31.90
CA LYS A 223 -34.08 4.39 32.58
C LYS A 223 -33.01 3.85 31.63
N THR A 224 -33.40 3.15 30.56
CA THR A 224 -32.50 2.58 29.54
C THR A 224 -32.37 3.46 28.30
N ALA A 225 -33.20 4.49 28.15
CA ALA A 225 -32.99 5.53 27.17
C ALA A 225 -31.61 6.15 27.44
N PRO A 226 -30.67 6.08 26.49
CA PRO A 226 -29.41 6.80 26.64
C PRO A 226 -29.75 8.27 26.90
N PRO A 227 -29.03 8.98 27.79
CA PRO A 227 -29.26 10.40 27.99
C PRO A 227 -29.20 11.03 26.60
N ALA A 228 -30.29 11.72 26.24
CA ALA A 228 -30.40 12.42 24.98
C ALA A 228 -29.09 13.17 24.74
N ALA A 229 -28.60 13.14 23.50
CA ALA A 229 -27.40 13.80 23.03
C ALA A 229 -27.50 15.34 23.08
N GLY A 230 -27.96 15.90 24.20
CA GLY A 230 -27.56 17.21 24.67
C GLY A 230 -26.20 17.03 25.31
N ALA A 231 -25.16 17.18 24.50
CA ALA A 231 -23.83 17.47 25.02
C ALA A 231 -23.97 18.57 26.09
N PRO A 232 -23.39 18.42 27.29
CA PRO A 232 -23.08 19.61 28.06
C PRO A 232 -22.22 20.48 27.16
N GLU A 233 -22.71 21.67 26.79
CA GLU A 233 -21.86 22.68 26.17
C GLU A 233 -20.58 22.75 27.00
N PRO A 234 -19.40 22.58 26.39
CA PRO A 234 -18.17 22.84 27.11
C PRO A 234 -18.30 24.27 27.66
N PRO A 235 -17.87 24.53 28.91
CA PRO A 235 -17.83 25.90 29.39
C PRO A 235 -17.10 26.71 28.33
N SER A 236 -17.79 27.69 27.76
CA SER A 236 -17.21 28.67 26.87
C SER A 236 -16.04 29.28 27.60
N PHE A 237 -14.83 28.79 27.31
CA PHE A 237 -13.63 29.55 27.57
C PHE A 237 -13.79 30.81 26.74
N GLU A 238 -14.21 31.88 27.39
CA GLU A 238 -13.97 33.23 26.88
C GLU A 238 -12.51 33.28 26.50
N ARG A 239 -12.28 33.29 25.20
CA ARG A 239 -10.98 33.54 24.61
C ARG A 239 -10.64 34.96 25.02
N VAL A 240 -9.85 35.08 26.07
CA VAL A 240 -9.15 36.32 26.41
C VAL A 240 -8.13 36.52 25.30
N GLU A 241 -8.59 37.10 24.19
CA GLU A 241 -7.73 37.75 23.22
C GLU A 241 -7.18 39.01 23.88
N ASP A 242 -5.86 39.02 24.02
CA ASP A 242 -5.00 40.20 23.85
C ASP A 242 -5.56 41.52 24.40
N ALA A 243 -5.41 41.72 25.71
CA ALA A 243 -5.36 43.06 26.29
C ALA A 243 -4.06 43.19 27.08
N ASP A 244 -3.20 44.04 26.51
CA ASP A 244 -1.90 44.47 26.98
C ASP A 244 -1.72 44.48 28.52
N GLY A 245 -0.62 43.87 28.94
CA GLY A 245 -0.14 43.93 30.30
C GLY A 245 0.31 45.34 30.66
N GLU A 246 -0.40 45.98 31.58
CA GLU A 246 0.20 46.86 32.61
C GLU A 246 -0.78 47.34 33.70
N ALA A 247 -2.08 47.04 33.62
CA ALA A 247 -3.08 47.59 34.56
C ALA A 247 -3.66 46.61 35.62
N ALA A 248 -3.16 45.38 35.72
CA ALA A 248 -3.75 44.36 36.61
C ALA A 248 -3.16 44.31 38.04
N ALA A 249 -2.09 45.05 38.34
CA ALA A 249 -1.44 45.01 39.66
C ALA A 249 -2.22 45.77 40.76
N ASP A 250 -3.09 46.71 40.40
CA ASP A 250 -3.79 47.57 41.39
C ASP A 250 -5.18 47.08 41.80
N ARG A 251 -5.74 46.06 41.14
CA ARG A 251 -7.07 45.52 41.49
C ARG A 251 -7.06 44.45 42.59
N ALA A 252 -5.87 44.02 43.04
CA ALA A 252 -5.71 43.03 44.12
C ALA A 252 -5.76 43.65 45.54
N LYS A 253 -5.92 44.97 45.69
CA LYS A 253 -5.98 45.65 47.01
C LYS A 253 -7.36 46.13 47.45
N ALA A 254 -8.39 46.08 46.61
CA ALA A 254 -9.74 46.47 47.01
C ALA A 254 -10.53 45.24 47.47
N GLY A 255 -10.57 45.05 48.78
CA GLY A 255 -11.21 43.93 49.45
C GLY A 255 -12.64 43.65 48.97
N PHE A 256 -12.85 42.42 48.50
CA PHE A 256 -14.16 41.80 48.42
C PHE A 256 -14.17 40.57 49.33
N SER A 257 -14.12 40.83 50.63
CA SER A 257 -14.33 39.86 51.70
C SER A 257 -15.82 39.52 51.80
N ARG A 258 -16.30 38.63 50.93
CA ARG A 258 -17.58 37.94 51.13
C ARG A 258 -17.31 36.69 51.97
N PRO A 259 -17.82 36.58 53.21
CA PRO A 259 -17.66 35.38 54.00
C PRO A 259 -18.58 34.29 53.43
N VAL A 260 -18.06 33.49 52.51
CA VAL A 260 -18.68 32.21 52.19
C VAL A 260 -18.40 31.30 53.38
N SER A 261 -19.43 31.07 54.17
CA SER A 261 -19.44 30.14 55.30
C SER A 261 -18.86 28.80 54.84
N ALA A 262 -17.65 28.52 55.33
CA ALA A 262 -16.93 27.28 55.11
C ALA A 262 -17.57 26.18 55.96
N VAL A 263 -18.61 25.55 55.42
CA VAL A 263 -18.85 24.13 55.69
C VAL A 263 -17.99 23.40 54.66
N ALA A 264 -16.71 23.22 54.98
CA ALA A 264 -15.91 22.24 54.27
C ALA A 264 -16.55 20.89 54.57
N PRO A 265 -17.11 20.17 53.59
CA PRO A 265 -17.43 18.77 53.83
C PRO A 265 -16.13 18.10 54.25
N ASP A 266 -16.17 17.26 55.28
CA ASP A 266 -15.07 16.37 55.62
C ASP A 266 -14.88 15.43 54.43
N ILE A 267 -14.07 15.86 53.47
CA ILE A 267 -13.72 15.09 52.29
C ILE A 267 -12.74 14.05 52.78
N ASP A 268 -13.22 12.81 52.91
CA ASP A 268 -12.39 11.64 53.21
C ASP A 268 -11.21 11.59 52.24
N LEU A 269 -10.01 11.89 52.75
CA LEU A 269 -8.71 11.76 52.07
C LEU A 269 -8.52 10.43 51.29
N PRO A 270 -9.03 9.26 51.72
CA PRO A 270 -8.94 8.06 50.89
C PRO A 270 -9.82 8.10 49.63
N GLN A 271 -10.96 8.80 49.65
CA GLN A 271 -11.85 8.88 48.48
C GLN A 271 -11.27 9.80 47.39
N THR A 272 -10.58 10.88 47.78
CA THR A 272 -9.93 11.77 46.80
C THR A 272 -8.78 11.09 46.08
N ALA A 273 -7.99 10.25 46.76
CA ALA A 273 -6.93 9.47 46.12
C ALA A 273 -7.48 8.51 45.04
N VAL A 274 -8.61 7.84 45.31
CA VAL A 274 -9.26 6.96 44.33
C VAL A 274 -9.81 7.74 43.15
N LEU A 275 -10.39 8.93 43.38
CA LEU A 275 -10.89 9.78 42.31
C LEU A 275 -9.76 10.32 41.43
N LEU A 276 -8.65 10.77 42.03
CA LEU A 276 -7.47 11.24 41.28
C LEU A 276 -6.84 10.12 40.45
N GLY A 277 -6.77 8.89 40.99
CA GLY A 277 -6.32 7.72 40.22
C GLY A 277 -7.23 7.43 39.00
N ARG A 278 -8.55 7.52 39.17
CA ARG A 278 -9.50 7.36 38.05
C ARG A 278 -9.39 8.47 37.02
N ILE A 279 -9.14 9.71 37.44
CA ILE A 279 -8.93 10.83 36.53
C ILE A 279 -7.68 10.59 35.69
N SER A 280 -6.57 10.21 36.32
CA SER A 280 -5.32 9.88 35.60
C SER A 280 -5.49 8.71 34.63
N ASP A 281 -6.21 7.65 35.02
CA ASP A 281 -6.53 6.54 34.12
C ASP A 281 -7.37 6.96 32.91
N LEU A 282 -8.31 7.89 33.09
CA LEU A 282 -9.13 8.44 32.01
C LEU A 282 -8.32 9.36 31.09
N GLU A 283 -7.42 10.16 31.64
CA GLU A 283 -6.50 11.01 30.88
C GLU A 283 -5.58 10.15 30.00
N ASN A 284 -4.97 9.11 30.57
CA ASN A 284 -4.13 8.16 29.83
C ASN A 284 -4.92 7.47 28.70
N ARG A 285 -6.14 7.01 28.97
CA ARG A 285 -7.00 6.39 27.93
C ARG A 285 -7.40 7.38 26.83
N LEU A 286 -7.58 8.66 27.17
CA LEU A 286 -7.90 9.69 26.20
C LEU A 286 -6.69 10.00 25.32
N GLU A 287 -5.50 10.07 25.90
CA GLU A 287 -4.23 10.22 25.17
C GLU A 287 -3.99 9.03 24.23
N GLU A 288 -4.12 7.79 24.72
CA GLU A 288 -4.01 6.57 23.90
C GLU A 288 -5.01 6.57 22.73
N ALA A 289 -6.26 6.99 22.96
CA ALA A 289 -7.27 7.08 21.92
C ALA A 289 -6.95 8.16 20.88
N GLN A 290 -6.37 9.30 21.29
CA GLN A 290 -5.92 10.34 20.37
C GLN A 290 -4.73 9.89 19.53
N GLU A 291 -3.76 9.22 20.13
CA GLU A 291 -2.63 8.64 19.40
C GLU A 291 -3.09 7.57 18.40
N ALA A 292 -4.06 6.71 18.79
CA ALA A 292 -4.63 5.71 17.90
C ALA A 292 -5.29 6.37 16.67
N ARG A 293 -6.11 7.41 16.86
CA ARG A 293 -6.72 8.18 15.76
C ARG A 293 -5.67 8.83 14.86
N LYS A 294 -4.58 9.34 15.44
CA LYS A 294 -3.48 9.92 14.67
C LYS A 294 -2.76 8.86 13.82
N ARG A 295 -2.46 7.70 14.40
CA ARG A 295 -1.89 6.55 13.66
C ARG A 295 -2.80 6.10 12.52
N GLU A 296 -4.11 6.03 12.74
CA GLU A 296 -5.09 5.71 11.69
C GLU A 296 -5.12 6.76 10.57
N ALA A 297 -5.09 8.05 10.93
CA ALA A 297 -5.04 9.14 9.95
C ALA A 297 -3.76 9.10 9.11
N ASP A 298 -2.61 8.84 9.74
CA ASP A 298 -1.32 8.72 9.04
C ASP A 298 -1.26 7.46 8.17
N ALA A 299 -1.79 6.32 8.65
CA ALA A 299 -1.91 5.10 7.85
C ALA A 299 -2.82 5.31 6.62
N ARG A 300 -3.93 6.05 6.79
CA ARG A 300 -4.81 6.42 5.69
C ARG A 300 -4.13 7.33 4.68
N ARG A 301 -3.42 8.36 5.13
CA ARG A 301 -2.63 9.24 4.24
C ARG A 301 -1.60 8.45 3.44
N HIS A 302 -0.87 7.55 4.10
CA HIS A 302 0.12 6.72 3.42
C HIS A 302 -0.52 5.78 2.38
N TRP A 303 -1.69 5.20 2.69
CA TRP A 303 -2.44 4.40 1.73
C TRP A 303 -2.93 5.23 0.53
N GLU A 304 -3.45 6.44 0.77
CA GLU A 304 -3.88 7.38 -0.28
C GLU A 304 -2.71 7.80 -1.17
N GLU A 305 -1.54 8.11 -0.58
CA GLU A 305 -0.31 8.42 -1.31
C GLU A 305 0.17 7.25 -2.18
N ASN A 306 0.14 6.03 -1.66
CA ASN A 306 0.52 4.82 -2.40
C ASN A 306 -0.41 4.55 -3.59
N ILE A 307 -1.72 4.75 -3.42
CA ILE A 307 -2.68 4.64 -4.52
C ILE A 307 -2.42 5.70 -5.58
N LEU A 308 -2.23 6.96 -5.18
CA LEU A 308 -1.95 8.04 -6.13
C LEU A 308 -0.64 7.79 -6.87
N PHE A 309 0.39 7.27 -6.19
CA PHE A 309 1.64 6.88 -6.82
C PHE A 309 1.44 5.74 -7.82
N ALA A 310 0.71 4.69 -7.45
CA ALA A 310 0.39 3.58 -8.34
C ALA A 310 -0.42 4.03 -9.56
N LEU A 311 -1.41 4.91 -9.39
CA LEU A 311 -2.20 5.49 -10.47
C LEU A 311 -1.35 6.40 -11.39
N LYS A 312 -0.43 7.18 -10.83
CA LYS A 312 0.50 7.99 -11.64
C LYS A 312 1.50 7.13 -12.40
N SER A 313 2.02 6.07 -11.76
CA SER A 313 2.94 5.11 -12.38
C SER A 313 2.27 4.38 -13.53
N THR A 314 1.08 3.84 -13.30
CA THR A 314 0.27 3.20 -14.35
C THR A 314 -0.08 4.20 -15.45
N ARG A 315 -0.54 5.41 -15.14
CA ARG A 315 -0.78 6.44 -16.17
C ARG A 315 0.47 6.77 -17.00
N ARG A 316 1.66 6.83 -16.38
CA ARG A 316 2.93 7.04 -17.11
C ARG A 316 3.28 5.83 -17.97
N GLN A 317 3.06 4.62 -17.49
CA GLN A 317 3.23 3.39 -18.28
C GLN A 317 2.24 3.38 -19.47
N TRP A 318 0.98 3.75 -19.24
CA TRP A 318 -0.04 3.95 -20.26
C TRP A 318 0.37 4.96 -21.32
N GLN A 319 0.90 6.12 -20.91
CA GLN A 319 1.37 7.16 -21.82
C GLN A 319 2.63 6.73 -22.59
N LYS A 320 3.59 6.08 -21.92
CA LYS A 320 4.80 5.56 -22.57
C LYS A 320 4.51 4.43 -23.55
N ALA A 321 3.52 3.60 -23.24
CA ALA A 321 3.11 2.53 -24.13
C ALA A 321 2.49 3.10 -25.42
N GLY A 322 1.97 4.34 -25.45
CA GLY A 322 1.31 4.88 -26.65
C GLY A 322 -0.19 4.56 -26.71
N GLY A 323 -0.79 4.14 -25.59
CA GLY A 323 -2.23 3.91 -25.48
C GLY A 323 -2.62 2.55 -24.88
N PRO A 324 -3.94 2.28 -24.79
CA PRO A 324 -4.48 1.01 -24.29
C PRO A 324 -4.01 -0.21 -25.07
N GLU A 325 -3.81 -0.07 -26.38
CA GLU A 325 -3.47 -1.18 -27.27
C GLU A 325 -2.07 -1.72 -26.97
N MET A 326 -1.10 -0.83 -26.77
CA MET A 326 0.27 -1.20 -26.47
C MET A 326 0.46 -1.78 -25.06
N LEU A 327 -0.45 -1.50 -24.13
CA LEU A 327 -0.47 -2.22 -22.84
C LEU A 327 -0.99 -3.64 -22.96
N VAL A 328 -1.94 -3.87 -23.88
CA VAL A 328 -2.38 -5.23 -24.19
C VAL A 328 -1.26 -5.96 -24.90
N GLU A 329 -0.54 -5.33 -25.82
CA GLU A 329 0.64 -5.93 -26.46
C GLU A 329 1.72 -6.27 -25.42
N ALA A 330 2.08 -5.35 -24.52
CA ALA A 330 3.03 -5.62 -23.44
C ALA A 330 2.51 -6.71 -22.47
N ALA A 331 1.21 -6.74 -22.17
CA ALA A 331 0.60 -7.80 -21.38
C ALA A 331 0.69 -9.16 -22.08
N LEU A 332 0.45 -9.21 -23.39
CA LEU A 332 0.56 -10.42 -24.20
C LEU A 332 2.01 -10.89 -24.35
N GLU A 333 2.96 -9.98 -24.51
CA GLU A 333 4.39 -10.28 -24.57
C GLU A 333 4.86 -10.85 -23.22
N THR A 334 4.50 -10.20 -22.10
CA THR A 334 4.82 -10.72 -20.76
C THR A 334 4.09 -12.03 -20.42
N MET A 335 2.89 -12.27 -20.96
CA MET A 335 2.22 -13.56 -20.89
C MET A 335 3.01 -14.63 -21.65
N THR A 336 3.50 -14.30 -22.84
CA THR A 336 4.29 -15.23 -23.67
C THR A 336 5.58 -15.62 -22.95
N ASP A 337 6.31 -14.66 -22.39
CA ASP A 337 7.50 -14.92 -21.57
C ASP A 337 7.18 -15.78 -20.35
N SER A 338 6.07 -15.49 -19.68
CA SER A 338 5.65 -16.21 -18.47
C SER A 338 5.23 -17.65 -18.80
N LEU A 339 4.63 -17.88 -19.97
CA LEU A 339 4.31 -19.22 -20.48
C LEU A 339 5.58 -20.00 -20.81
N GLN A 340 6.55 -19.39 -21.51
CA GLN A 340 7.84 -20.01 -21.79
C GLN A 340 8.59 -20.37 -20.49
N ALA A 341 8.59 -19.47 -19.51
CA ALA A 341 9.19 -19.72 -18.19
C ALA A 341 8.48 -20.86 -17.43
N ARG A 342 7.14 -20.92 -17.51
CA ARG A 342 6.33 -22.00 -16.92
C ARG A 342 6.68 -23.33 -17.57
N ASP A 343 6.76 -23.39 -18.89
CA ASP A 343 7.05 -24.63 -19.62
C ASP A 343 8.49 -25.11 -19.35
N ALA A 344 9.45 -24.17 -19.21
CA ALA A 344 10.81 -24.48 -18.76
C ALA A 344 10.84 -25.04 -17.32
N LEU A 345 10.05 -24.47 -16.39
CA LEU A 345 9.93 -25.00 -15.02
C LEU A 345 9.23 -26.36 -15.00
N GLN A 346 8.22 -26.58 -15.85
CA GLN A 346 7.55 -27.87 -15.98
C GLN A 346 8.53 -28.95 -16.47
N SER A 347 9.36 -28.63 -17.47
CA SER A 347 10.41 -29.52 -17.96
C SER A 347 11.43 -29.85 -16.86
N LYS A 348 11.89 -28.85 -16.10
CA LYS A 348 12.78 -29.05 -14.94
C LYS A 348 12.13 -29.92 -13.85
N MET A 349 10.85 -29.69 -13.55
CA MET A 349 10.11 -30.49 -12.57
C MET A 349 10.00 -31.94 -13.02
N ASN A 350 9.66 -32.21 -14.29
CA ASN A 350 9.62 -33.56 -14.85
C ASN A 350 11.00 -34.25 -14.77
N ALA A 351 12.09 -33.51 -15.05
CA ALA A 351 13.45 -34.02 -14.93
C ALA A 351 13.83 -34.35 -13.48
N LEU A 352 13.42 -33.52 -12.50
CA LEU A 352 13.64 -33.80 -11.08
C LEU A 352 12.83 -35.01 -10.60
N VAL A 353 11.58 -35.15 -11.06
CA VAL A 353 10.74 -36.32 -10.75
C VAL A 353 11.40 -37.60 -11.27
N ALA A 354 11.90 -37.60 -12.51
CA ALA A 354 12.61 -38.74 -13.08
C ALA A 354 13.87 -39.11 -12.28
N LYS A 355 14.67 -38.11 -11.86
CA LYS A 355 15.83 -38.35 -11.00
C LYS A 355 15.46 -38.94 -9.64
N ILE A 356 14.38 -38.43 -9.03
CA ILE A 356 13.89 -38.95 -7.74
C ILE A 356 13.41 -40.41 -7.88
N SER A 357 12.81 -40.79 -9.01
CA SER A 357 12.37 -42.18 -9.22
C SER A 357 13.51 -43.16 -9.45
N ASP A 358 14.63 -42.70 -10.01
CA ASP A 358 15.80 -43.53 -10.29
C ASP A 358 16.70 -43.71 -9.06
N GLU A 359 16.52 -42.89 -8.02
CA GLU A 359 17.39 -42.85 -6.86
C GLU A 359 16.91 -43.76 -5.71
N PRO A 360 17.78 -44.54 -5.05
CA PRO A 360 17.39 -45.41 -3.95
C PRO A 360 16.83 -44.60 -2.76
N PRO A 361 15.85 -45.15 -2.02
CA PRO A 361 15.09 -44.42 -1.00
C PRO A 361 15.93 -43.88 0.17
N ASP A 362 17.12 -44.42 0.39
CA ASP A 362 18.03 -44.05 1.49
C ASP A 362 19.14 -43.06 1.06
N SER A 363 19.14 -42.60 -0.20
CA SER A 363 20.15 -41.64 -0.65
C SER A 363 19.92 -40.25 -0.07
N THR A 364 21.01 -39.60 0.34
CA THR A 364 21.02 -38.22 0.84
C THR A 364 20.67 -37.20 -0.23
N GLU A 365 20.84 -37.51 -1.53
CA GLU A 365 20.49 -36.59 -2.62
C GLU A 365 18.98 -36.53 -2.86
N THR A 366 18.20 -37.53 -2.44
CA THR A 366 16.73 -37.49 -2.55
C THR A 366 16.11 -36.29 -1.82
N ALA A 367 16.70 -35.87 -0.70
CA ALA A 367 16.25 -34.71 0.06
C ALA A 367 16.49 -33.40 -0.70
N SER A 368 17.65 -33.26 -1.37
CA SER A 368 17.97 -32.06 -2.15
C SER A 368 17.14 -31.99 -3.43
N LEU A 369 16.88 -33.13 -4.09
CA LEU A 369 16.01 -33.20 -5.26
C LEU A 369 14.55 -32.83 -4.91
N ARG A 370 14.03 -33.30 -3.77
CA ARG A 370 12.69 -32.92 -3.28
C ARG A 370 12.60 -31.43 -2.95
N ALA A 371 13.65 -30.85 -2.37
CA ALA A 371 13.71 -29.41 -2.11
C ALA A 371 13.68 -28.60 -3.43
N GLY A 372 14.48 -29.01 -4.43
CA GLY A 372 14.46 -28.39 -5.76
C GLY A 372 13.10 -28.52 -6.46
N LEU A 373 12.40 -29.64 -6.27
CA LEU A 373 11.05 -29.85 -6.80
C LEU A 373 10.02 -28.94 -6.11
N ALA A 374 10.12 -28.76 -4.79
CA ALA A 374 9.28 -27.82 -4.05
C ALA A 374 9.51 -26.36 -4.49
N GLU A 375 10.76 -25.97 -4.73
CA GLU A 375 11.10 -24.65 -5.26
C GLU A 375 10.52 -24.44 -6.67
N CYS A 376 10.63 -25.43 -7.57
CA CYS A 376 10.04 -25.36 -8.90
C CYS A 376 8.52 -25.17 -8.84
N ARG A 377 7.83 -25.85 -7.92
CA ARG A 377 6.38 -25.68 -7.71
C ARG A 377 6.03 -24.28 -7.23
N SER A 378 6.74 -23.75 -6.23
CA SER A 378 6.50 -22.39 -5.73
C SER A 378 6.71 -21.33 -6.82
N ARG A 379 7.76 -21.47 -7.64
CA ARG A 379 7.99 -20.58 -8.78
C ARG A 379 6.89 -20.69 -9.83
N MET A 380 6.35 -21.88 -10.06
CA MET A 380 5.25 -22.11 -10.99
C MET A 380 3.95 -21.45 -10.51
N GLU A 381 3.63 -21.53 -9.22
CA GLU A 381 2.49 -20.85 -8.60
C GLU A 381 2.60 -19.32 -8.76
N ALA A 382 3.79 -18.75 -8.49
CA ALA A 382 4.04 -17.33 -8.70
C ALA A 382 3.88 -16.89 -10.18
N LEU A 383 4.26 -17.74 -11.14
CA LEU A 383 4.01 -17.49 -12.56
C LEU A 383 2.53 -17.58 -12.92
N GLN A 384 1.77 -18.51 -12.32
CA GLN A 384 0.32 -18.61 -12.53
C GLN A 384 -0.40 -17.34 -12.05
N ASP A 385 -0.03 -16.81 -10.88
CA ASP A 385 -0.57 -15.54 -10.38
C ASP A 385 -0.25 -14.38 -11.34
N LYS A 386 0.97 -14.34 -11.89
CA LYS A 386 1.37 -13.33 -12.87
C LYS A 386 0.56 -13.46 -14.17
N LEU A 387 0.38 -14.68 -14.68
CA LEU A 387 -0.44 -14.96 -15.86
C LEU A 387 -1.90 -14.57 -15.63
N GLY A 388 -2.47 -14.85 -14.45
CA GLY A 388 -3.82 -14.44 -14.09
C GLY A 388 -4.02 -12.93 -14.12
N LYS A 389 -3.04 -12.17 -13.60
CA LYS A 389 -3.07 -10.69 -13.62
C LYS A 389 -3.02 -10.14 -15.05
N GLN A 390 -2.15 -10.67 -15.90
CA GLN A 390 -2.06 -10.22 -17.30
C GLN A 390 -3.32 -10.61 -18.09
N MET A 391 -3.85 -11.82 -17.88
CA MET A 391 -5.10 -12.25 -18.50
C MET A 391 -6.27 -11.34 -18.12
N ALA A 392 -6.34 -10.89 -16.85
CA ALA A 392 -7.37 -9.95 -16.41
C ALA A 392 -7.28 -8.60 -17.15
N ILE A 393 -6.07 -8.10 -17.43
CA ILE A 393 -5.86 -6.87 -18.22
C ILE A 393 -6.39 -7.06 -19.64
N VAL A 394 -6.02 -8.18 -20.29
CA VAL A 394 -6.49 -8.51 -21.65
C VAL A 394 -8.01 -8.66 -21.69
N GLN A 395 -8.60 -9.36 -20.73
CA GLN A 395 -10.06 -9.53 -20.65
C GLN A 395 -10.80 -8.21 -20.44
N ALA A 396 -10.29 -7.33 -19.57
CA ALA A 396 -10.86 -6.00 -19.37
C ALA A 396 -10.82 -5.16 -20.64
N TRP A 397 -9.73 -5.24 -21.41
CA TRP A 397 -9.65 -4.58 -22.70
C TRP A 397 -10.63 -5.17 -23.72
N VAL A 398 -10.76 -6.49 -23.82
CA VAL A 398 -11.71 -7.17 -24.72
C VAL A 398 -13.16 -6.79 -24.37
N GLN A 399 -13.51 -6.71 -23.09
CA GLN A 399 -14.85 -6.28 -22.67
C GLN A 399 -15.11 -4.82 -23.07
N ARG A 400 -14.11 -3.94 -22.91
CA ARG A 400 -14.21 -2.53 -23.31
C ARG A 400 -14.32 -2.35 -24.81
N SER A 401 -13.61 -3.14 -25.62
CA SER A 401 -13.65 -3.04 -27.08
C SER A 401 -14.97 -3.56 -27.65
N LYS A 402 -15.55 -4.61 -27.05
CA LYS A 402 -16.90 -5.09 -27.41
C LYS A 402 -17.99 -4.05 -27.16
N GLY A 403 -17.94 -3.34 -26.02
CA GLY A 403 -18.94 -2.33 -25.69
C GLY A 403 -18.87 -1.04 -26.51
N LYS A 404 -17.80 -0.81 -27.28
CA LYS A 404 -17.64 0.38 -28.13
C LYS A 404 -18.22 0.22 -29.55
N GLY A 405 -18.70 -0.98 -29.91
CA GLY A 405 -19.19 -1.28 -31.26
C GLY A 405 -20.70 -1.16 -31.44
N ASP A 406 -21.47 -0.95 -30.37
CA ASP A 406 -22.94 -0.96 -30.38
C ASP A 406 -23.58 0.43 -30.18
N ASP A 407 -22.77 1.49 -30.04
CA ASP A 407 -23.16 2.91 -30.08
C ASP A 407 -22.62 3.58 -31.34
#